data_AF-A0A9Q8P4Y0-F1
#
_entry.id   AF-A0A9Q8P4Y0-F1
#
_cell.length_a   1.000
_cell.length_b   1.000
_cell.length_c   1.000
_cell.angle_alpha   90.00
_cell.angle_beta   90.00
_cell.angle_gamma   90.00
#
_symmetry.space_group_name_H-M   'P 1'
#
loop_
_entity.id
_entity.type
_entity.pdbx_description
1 polymer ?
#
loop_
_entity_poly.entity_id
_entity_poly.type
_entity_poly.pdbx_seq_one_letter_code
_entity_poly.pdbx_strand_id
1 'polypeptide(L)'
;MKQRFEADQHWGFEEEFSWKEVGKAFLDPKWYAFWVYQFCCDISLYGLTTFMPAIVQGLGYTSIHANLMTVPIFMVSLVCFLVIAYFSDWIGVRGPFLIGALLSLIIGYAILISVDNLKVRYLACFLAAI
;
A
#
# COMPACT_ATOMS: atom_id res chain seq x y z
N MET A 1 -13.10 6.96 28.37
CA MET A 1 -11.85 7.41 27.72
C MET A 1 -10.66 7.44 28.67
N LYS A 2 -10.78 7.56 30.00
CA LYS A 2 -9.60 7.48 30.90
C LYS A 2 -9.03 6.05 31.12
N GLN A 3 -9.90 5.04 31.15
CA GLN A 3 -9.53 3.65 31.46
C GLN A 3 -8.78 2.89 30.34
N ARG A 4 -8.87 3.33 29.07
CA ARG A 4 -8.08 2.76 27.97
C ARG A 4 -6.61 3.22 27.98
N PHE A 5 -6.28 4.24 28.78
CA PHE A 5 -5.00 4.93 28.77
C PHE A 5 -4.16 4.64 30.01
N GLU A 6 -4.79 4.13 31.09
CA GLU A 6 -4.09 3.55 32.24
C GLU A 6 -3.43 2.20 31.91
N ALA A 7 -3.89 1.50 30.87
CA ALA A 7 -3.28 0.28 30.39
C ALA A 7 -1.99 0.52 29.57
N ASP A 8 -1.76 1.76 29.15
CA ASP A 8 -0.78 2.15 28.14
C ASP A 8 0.20 3.19 28.70
N GLN A 9 1.11 2.73 29.58
CA GLN A 9 2.09 3.52 30.36
C GLN A 9 3.02 4.44 29.53
N HIS A 10 3.06 4.27 28.21
CA HIS A 10 3.86 5.04 27.26
C HIS A 10 3.30 6.41 26.83
N TRP A 11 2.05 6.76 27.13
CA TRP A 11 1.49 8.09 26.84
C TRP A 11 1.38 8.90 28.14
N GLY A 12 2.54 9.38 28.62
CA GLY A 12 2.65 10.17 29.85
C GLY A 12 2.05 11.57 29.68
N PHE A 13 1.17 11.96 30.59
CA PHE A 13 0.50 13.26 30.65
C PHE A 13 1.45 14.47 30.91
N GLU A 14 2.75 14.25 31.05
CA GLU A 14 3.73 15.26 31.48
C GLU A 14 5.05 15.23 30.68
N GLU A 15 5.04 14.83 29.40
CA GLU A 15 6.21 15.08 28.54
C GLU A 15 6.26 16.57 28.14
N GLU A 16 7.01 17.37 28.91
CA GLU A 16 7.44 18.69 28.46
C GLU A 16 8.23 18.54 27.14
N PHE A 17 7.86 19.34 26.14
CA PHE A 17 8.50 19.30 24.82
C PHE A 17 10.02 19.49 24.96
N SER A 18 10.77 18.42 24.70
CA SER A 18 12.21 18.37 24.84
C SER A 18 12.87 18.17 23.48
N TRP A 19 13.66 19.16 23.05
CA TRP A 19 14.49 19.07 21.85
C TRP A 19 15.49 17.88 21.90
N LYS A 20 15.80 17.35 23.09
CA LYS A 20 16.64 16.16 23.23
C LYS A 20 15.92 14.88 22.78
N GLU A 21 14.63 14.76 23.06
CA GLU A 21 13.82 13.61 22.60
C GLU A 21 13.63 13.64 21.08
N VAL A 22 13.50 14.84 20.50
CA VAL A 22 13.52 15.02 19.03
C VAL A 22 14.84 14.51 18.44
N GLY A 23 15.98 14.86 19.04
CA GLY A 23 17.29 14.35 18.62
C GLY A 23 17.44 12.83 18.73
N LYS A 24 16.84 12.21 19.77
CA LYS A 24 16.82 10.75 19.93
C LYS A 24 15.94 10.06 18.89
N ALA A 25 14.83 10.67 18.49
CA ALA A 25 13.97 10.11 17.44
C ALA A 25 14.72 9.98 16.10
N PHE A 26 15.58 10.96 15.76
CA PHE A 26 16.45 10.88 14.59
C PHE A 26 17.56 9.82 14.70
N LEU A 27 17.87 9.33 15.88
CA LEU A 27 18.86 8.26 16.09
C LEU A 27 18.22 6.87 16.14
N ASP A 28 16.88 6.77 16.14
CA ASP A 28 16.19 5.48 16.20
C ASP A 28 16.31 4.75 14.86
N PRO A 29 17.01 3.60 14.77
CA PRO A 29 17.12 2.83 13.54
C PRO A 29 15.78 2.32 13.02
N LYS A 30 14.77 2.16 13.90
CA LYS A 30 13.41 1.74 13.49
C LYS A 30 12.73 2.82 12.64
N TRP A 31 13.02 4.08 12.91
CA TRP A 31 12.49 5.20 12.13
C TRP A 31 12.98 5.13 10.69
N TYR A 32 14.29 4.93 10.49
CA TYR A 32 14.87 4.77 9.16
C TYR A 32 14.37 3.51 8.44
N ALA A 33 14.23 2.39 9.15
CA ALA A 33 13.70 1.16 8.57
C ALA A 33 12.26 1.34 8.06
N PHE A 34 11.41 2.00 8.86
CA PHE A 34 10.05 2.35 8.44
C PHE A 34 10.04 3.32 7.26
N TRP A 35 10.94 4.31 7.25
CA TRP A 35 11.02 5.30 6.19
C TRP A 35 11.41 4.66 4.85
N VAL A 36 12.42 3.80 4.83
CA VAL A 36 12.84 3.06 3.63
C VAL A 36 11.72 2.15 3.13
N TYR A 37 11.09 1.41 4.05
CA TYR A 37 9.95 0.56 3.74
C TYR A 37 8.82 1.34 3.04
N GLN A 38 8.42 2.45 3.65
CA GLN A 38 7.30 3.26 3.16
C GLN A 38 7.65 3.92 1.82
N PHE A 39 8.88 4.41 1.68
CA PHE A 39 9.39 4.99 0.44
C PHE A 39 9.35 4.00 -0.73
N CYS A 40 9.77 2.75 -0.51
CA CYS A 40 9.68 1.71 -1.53
C CYS A 40 8.23 1.40 -1.93
N CYS A 41 7.33 1.28 -0.96
CA CYS A 41 5.91 1.03 -1.22
C CYS A 41 5.27 2.15 -2.04
N ASP A 42 5.52 3.40 -1.64
CA ASP A 42 4.95 4.57 -2.29
C ASP A 42 5.47 4.74 -3.72
N ILE A 43 6.77 4.53 -3.97
CA ILE A 43 7.33 4.58 -5.33
C ILE A 43 6.64 3.57 -6.25
N SER A 44 6.47 2.33 -5.78
CA SER A 44 5.80 1.29 -6.57
C SER A 44 4.34 1.65 -6.84
N LEU A 45 3.62 2.13 -5.83
CA LEU A 45 2.21 2.52 -5.95
C LEU A 45 2.02 3.70 -6.92
N TYR A 46 2.78 4.77 -6.74
CA TYR A 46 2.70 5.95 -7.61
C TYR A 46 3.17 5.65 -9.03
N GLY A 47 4.19 4.81 -9.19
CA GLY A 47 4.63 4.32 -10.50
C GLY A 47 3.51 3.59 -11.22
N LEU A 48 2.88 2.61 -10.56
CA LEU A 48 1.79 1.84 -11.16
C LEU A 48 0.60 2.74 -11.53
N THR A 49 0.12 3.54 -10.57
CA THR A 49 -1.08 4.39 -10.76
C THR A 49 -0.89 5.42 -11.86
N THR A 50 0.29 6.05 -11.93
CA THR A 50 0.61 7.05 -12.97
C THR A 50 0.68 6.42 -14.35
N PHE A 51 1.28 5.24 -14.48
CA PHE A 51 1.42 4.56 -15.78
C PHE A 51 0.26 3.60 -16.10
N MET A 52 -0.71 3.42 -15.20
CA MET A 52 -1.84 2.50 -15.40
C MET A 52 -2.59 2.77 -16.72
N PRO A 53 -2.96 4.01 -17.06
CA PRO A 53 -3.64 4.27 -18.33
C PRO A 53 -2.78 3.93 -19.54
N ALA A 54 -1.47 4.17 -19.47
CA ALA A 54 -0.53 3.83 -20.54
C ALA A 54 -0.35 2.33 -20.69
N ILE A 55 -0.28 1.57 -19.58
CA ILE A 55 -0.25 0.11 -19.58
C ILE A 55 -1.50 -0.44 -20.24
N VAL A 56 -2.69 0.06 -19.86
CA VAL A 56 -3.96 -0.36 -20.43
C VAL A 56 -4.10 0.05 -21.91
N GLN A 57 -3.60 1.23 -22.30
CA GLN A 57 -3.54 1.63 -23.70
C GLN A 57 -2.64 0.68 -24.51
N GLY A 58 -1.53 0.22 -23.93
CA GLY A 58 -0.67 -0.80 -24.51
C GLY A 58 -1.34 -2.17 -24.70
N LEU A 59 -2.50 -2.41 -24.08
CA LEU A 59 -3.32 -3.61 -24.30
C LEU A 59 -4.23 -3.51 -25.54
N GLY A 60 -4.12 -2.43 -26.34
CA GLY A 60 -4.88 -2.24 -27.58
C GLY A 60 -6.17 -1.44 -27.43
N TYR A 61 -6.41 -0.82 -26.26
CA TYR A 61 -7.53 0.09 -26.05
C TYR A 61 -7.19 1.51 -26.53
N THR A 62 -8.18 2.23 -27.05
CA THR A 62 -8.02 3.66 -27.37
C THR A 62 -7.83 4.47 -26.08
N SER A 63 -7.21 5.65 -26.13
CA SER A 63 -6.88 6.43 -24.92
C SER A 63 -8.09 6.72 -24.01
N ILE A 64 -9.25 7.00 -24.61
CA ILE A 64 -10.50 7.25 -23.87
C ILE A 64 -10.99 5.97 -23.20
N HIS A 65 -10.98 4.84 -23.92
CA HIS A 65 -11.38 3.55 -23.36
C HIS A 65 -10.39 3.05 -22.29
N ALA A 66 -9.09 3.32 -22.44
CA ALA A 66 -8.08 2.96 -21.46
C ALA A 66 -8.33 3.62 -20.10
N ASN A 67 -8.62 4.92 -20.08
CA ASN A 67 -8.98 5.63 -18.85
C ASN A 67 -10.28 5.11 -18.22
N LEU A 68 -11.27 4.73 -19.04
CA LEU A 68 -12.50 4.16 -18.51
C LEU A 68 -12.25 2.78 -17.87
N MET A 69 -11.30 2.03 -18.41
CA MET A 69 -10.95 0.69 -17.97
C MET A 69 -10.04 0.67 -16.72
N THR A 70 -9.44 1.81 -16.33
CA THR A 70 -8.71 1.92 -15.04
C THR A 70 -9.65 2.12 -13.85
N VAL A 71 -10.82 2.72 -14.06
CA VAL A 71 -11.85 2.90 -13.03
C VAL A 71 -12.23 1.60 -12.32
N PRO A 72 -12.61 0.50 -13.03
CA PRO A 72 -12.95 -0.75 -12.37
C PRO A 72 -11.77 -1.37 -11.62
N ILE A 73 -10.52 -1.15 -12.09
CA ILE A 73 -9.32 -1.61 -11.38
C ILE A 73 -9.26 -0.94 -10.00
N PHE A 74 -9.32 0.38 -9.95
CA PHE A 74 -9.25 1.12 -8.68
C PHE A 74 -10.45 0.87 -7.77
N MET A 75 -11.65 0.65 -8.31
CA MET A 75 -12.82 0.31 -7.51
C MET A 75 -12.64 -1.04 -6.79
N VAL A 76 -12.13 -2.06 -7.48
CA VAL A 76 -11.85 -3.35 -6.87
C VAL A 76 -10.73 -3.22 -5.84
N SER A 77 -9.65 -2.50 -6.16
CA SER A 77 -8.57 -2.21 -5.20
C SER A 77 -9.09 -1.54 -3.93
N LEU A 78 -9.99 -0.57 -4.04
CA LEU A 78 -10.59 0.10 -2.89
C LEU A 78 -11.39 -0.87 -2.01
N VAL A 79 -12.19 -1.75 -2.62
CA VAL A 79 -12.95 -2.75 -1.87
C VAL A 79 -12.00 -3.73 -1.16
N CYS A 80 -10.98 -4.23 -1.86
CA CYS A 80 -9.97 -5.11 -1.27
C CYS A 80 -9.22 -4.43 -0.12
N PHE A 81 -8.81 -3.18 -0.30
CA PHE A 81 -8.14 -2.38 0.73
C PHE A 81 -9.01 -2.25 1.99
N LEU A 82 -10.29 -1.91 1.84
CA LEU A 82 -11.21 -1.80 2.98
C LEU A 82 -11.39 -3.14 3.72
N VAL A 83 -11.47 -4.25 2.98
CA VAL A 83 -11.56 -5.59 3.56
C VAL A 83 -10.30 -5.92 4.35
N ILE A 84 -9.13 -5.71 3.75
CA ILE A 84 -7.83 -5.96 4.40
C ILE A 84 -7.68 -5.09 5.64
N ALA A 85 -8.04 -3.80 5.56
CA ALA A 85 -7.99 -2.88 6.69
C ALA A 85 -8.90 -3.34 7.84
N TYR A 86 -10.14 -3.73 7.52
CA TYR A 86 -11.09 -4.23 8.51
C TYR A 86 -10.57 -5.49 9.22
N PHE A 87 -10.06 -6.47 8.46
CA PHE A 87 -9.50 -7.68 9.05
C PHE A 87 -8.19 -7.43 9.83
N SER A 88 -7.34 -6.52 9.34
CA SER A 88 -6.14 -6.09 10.04
C SER A 88 -6.46 -5.49 11.41
N ASP A 89 -7.47 -4.61 11.46
CA ASP A 89 -7.91 -3.98 12.71
C ASP A 89 -8.59 -4.99 13.65
N TRP A 90 -9.30 -5.98 13.10
CA TRP A 90 -9.96 -7.01 13.91
C TRP A 90 -8.96 -7.98 14.57
N ILE A 91 -7.92 -8.41 13.85
CA ILE A 91 -6.90 -9.33 14.39
C ILE A 91 -5.88 -8.57 15.25
N GLY A 92 -5.70 -7.25 15.03
CA GLY A 92 -4.76 -6.42 15.80
C GLY A 92 -3.29 -6.64 15.42
N VAL A 93 -3.01 -7.38 14.34
CA VAL A 93 -1.65 -7.60 13.81
C VAL A 93 -1.57 -7.08 12.37
N ARG A 94 -0.67 -6.12 12.11
CA ARG A 94 -0.54 -5.47 10.79
C ARG A 94 0.41 -6.20 9.84
N GLY A 95 1.43 -6.88 10.38
CA GLY A 95 2.53 -7.48 9.61
C GLY A 95 2.09 -8.48 8.53
N PRO A 96 1.27 -9.50 8.84
CA PRO A 96 0.86 -10.51 7.86
C PRO A 96 0.07 -9.92 6.68
N PHE A 97 -0.77 -8.92 6.93
CA PHE A 97 -1.56 -8.26 5.90
C PHE A 97 -0.68 -7.44 4.95
N LEU A 98 0.33 -6.74 5.48
CA LEU A 98 1.32 -6.01 4.68
C LEU A 98 2.11 -6.96 3.77
N ILE A 99 2.57 -8.10 4.29
CA ILE A 99 3.28 -9.11 3.50
C ILE A 99 2.37 -9.67 2.42
N GLY A 100 1.10 -9.95 2.72
CA GLY A 100 0.12 -10.44 1.75
C GLY A 100 -0.08 -9.46 0.59
N ALA A 101 -0.23 -8.17 0.87
CA ALA A 101 -0.36 -7.12 -0.15
C ALA A 101 0.90 -7.01 -1.02
N LEU A 102 2.09 -7.03 -0.40
CA LEU A 102 3.35 -7.00 -1.13
C LEU A 102 3.54 -8.22 -2.05
N LEU A 103 3.11 -9.41 -1.61
CA LEU A 103 3.16 -10.60 -2.44
C LEU A 103 2.19 -10.47 -3.63
N SER A 104 0.98 -9.94 -3.43
CA SER A 104 0.04 -9.65 -4.51
C SER A 104 0.66 -8.71 -5.55
N LEU A 105 1.29 -7.63 -5.10
CA LEU A 105 2.01 -6.67 -5.94
C LEU A 105 3.09 -7.34 -6.78
N ILE A 106 3.95 -8.15 -6.16
CA ILE A 106 5.04 -8.87 -6.85
C ILE A 106 4.48 -9.83 -7.90
N ILE A 107 3.43 -10.60 -7.55
CA ILE A 107 2.79 -11.54 -8.46
C ILE A 107 2.16 -10.80 -9.65
N GLY A 108 1.46 -9.68 -9.39
CA GLY A 108 0.86 -8.84 -10.43
C GLY A 108 1.90 -8.35 -11.43
N TYR A 109 3.02 -7.80 -10.96
CA TYR A 109 4.12 -7.37 -11.82
C TYR A 109 4.77 -8.53 -12.59
N ALA A 110 5.00 -9.67 -11.93
CA ALA A 110 5.59 -10.85 -12.57
C ALA A 110 4.73 -11.33 -13.75
N ILE A 111 3.40 -11.37 -13.59
CA ILE A 111 2.48 -11.76 -14.67
C ILE A 111 2.48 -10.71 -15.78
N LEU A 112 2.50 -9.42 -15.44
CA LEU A 112 2.46 -8.32 -16.41
C LEU A 112 3.65 -8.32 -17.37
N ILE A 113 4.81 -8.79 -16.89
CA ILE A 113 6.07 -8.93 -17.66
C ILE A 113 6.12 -10.27 -18.42
N SER A 114 5.57 -11.35 -17.85
CA SER A 114 5.80 -12.72 -18.37
C SER A 114 4.77 -13.18 -19.39
N VAL A 115 3.59 -12.56 -19.46
CA VAL A 115 2.46 -13.05 -20.25
C VAL A 115 2.05 -12.04 -21.33
N ASP A 116 1.98 -12.49 -22.58
CA ASP A 116 1.54 -11.65 -23.71
C ASP A 116 0.01 -11.62 -23.90
N ASN A 117 -0.72 -12.53 -23.27
CA ASN A 117 -2.17 -12.60 -23.41
C ASN A 117 -2.84 -11.37 -22.77
N LEU A 118 -3.51 -10.56 -23.61
CA LEU A 118 -4.14 -9.29 -23.23
C LEU A 118 -5.12 -9.41 -22.05
N LYS A 119 -5.92 -10.49 -21.99
CA LYS A 119 -6.89 -10.69 -20.91
C LYS A 119 -6.19 -10.96 -19.57
N VAL A 120 -5.10 -11.73 -19.60
CA VAL A 120 -4.34 -12.08 -18.41
C VAL A 120 -3.58 -10.86 -17.88
N ARG A 121 -3.02 -10.04 -18.78
CA ARG A 121 -2.36 -8.78 -18.39
C ARG A 121 -3.34 -7.79 -17.76
N TYR A 122 -4.56 -7.69 -18.28
CA TYR A 122 -5.58 -6.86 -17.67
C TYR A 122 -5.93 -7.33 -16.24
N LEU A 123 -6.08 -8.64 -16.01
CA LEU A 123 -6.27 -9.19 -14.66
C LEU A 123 -5.07 -8.94 -13.74
N ALA A 124 -3.85 -9.00 -14.28
CA ALA A 124 -2.64 -8.71 -13.52
C ALA A 124 -2.61 -7.25 -13.01
N CYS A 125 -3.21 -6.31 -13.73
CA CYS A 125 -3.35 -4.93 -13.25
C CYS A 125 -4.20 -4.83 -11.97
N PHE A 126 -5.20 -5.70 -11.77
CA PHE A 126 -5.96 -5.75 -10.52
C PHE A 126 -5.10 -6.24 -9.36
N LEU A 127 -4.33 -7.32 -9.59
CA LEU A 127 -3.44 -7.88 -8.57
C LEU A 127 -2.32 -6.92 -8.18
N ALA A 128 -1.77 -6.19 -9.15
CA ALA A 128 -0.73 -5.19 -8.92
C ALA A 128 -1.28 -3.94 -8.20
N ALA A 129 -2.57 -3.66 -8.32
CA ALA A 129 -3.20 -2.49 -7.70
C ALA A 129 -3.77 -2.77 -6.29
N ILE A 130 -3.64 -4.01 -5.78
CA ILE A 130 -4.01 -4.43 -4.42
C ILE A 130 -2.74 -4.46 -3.57
#